data_AF-A0A965AKH1-F1
#
_entry.id   AF-A0A965AKH1-F1
#
_cell.length_a   1.000
_cell.length_b   1.000
_cell.length_c   1.000
_cell.angle_alpha   90.00
_cell.angle_beta   90.00
_cell.angle_gamma   90.00
#
_symmetry.space_group_name_H-M   'P 1'
#
loop_
_entity.id
_entity.type
_entity.pdbx_description
1 polymer ?
#
loop_
_entity_poly.entity_id
_entity_poly.type
_entity_poly.pdbx_seq_one_letter_code
_entity_poly.pdbx_strand_id
1 'polypeptide(L)'
;PVLNALNQRGLMYLDSGSTTRSIAPAVARELKMTYAMATLTLDERASRKDIDRKFGELERRARRQKQAIGIASPYPVSLERIANWTRQLRARGFVLAPVSALTRNDAAADATAAKP
;
A
#
# COMPACT_ATOMS: atom_id res chain seq x y z
N PRO A 1 -19.10 -10.22 -6.53
CA PRO A 1 -19.14 -9.88 -7.97
C PRO A 1 -17.93 -9.04 -8.46
N VAL A 2 -17.64 -7.88 -7.85
CA VAL A 2 -16.58 -6.96 -8.33
C VAL A 2 -15.17 -7.58 -8.25
N LEU A 3 -14.76 -8.07 -7.09
CA LEU A 3 -13.42 -8.67 -6.92
C LEU A 3 -13.21 -9.89 -7.83
N ASN A 4 -14.25 -10.69 -8.02
CA ASN A 4 -14.20 -11.84 -8.94
C ASN A 4 -13.95 -11.40 -10.39
N ALA A 5 -14.62 -10.34 -10.86
CA ALA A 5 -14.42 -9.79 -12.20
C ALA A 5 -13.02 -9.21 -12.39
N LEU A 6 -12.43 -8.60 -11.35
CA LEU A 6 -11.04 -8.14 -11.38
C LEU A 6 -10.06 -9.31 -11.43
N ASN A 7 -10.27 -10.32 -10.60
CA ASN A 7 -9.41 -11.51 -10.52
C ASN A 7 -9.38 -12.29 -11.85
N GLN A 8 -10.53 -12.46 -12.50
CA GLN A 8 -10.64 -13.09 -13.82
C GLN A 8 -9.85 -12.36 -14.91
N ARG A 9 -9.53 -11.08 -14.71
CA ARG A 9 -8.71 -10.25 -15.62
C ARG A 9 -7.25 -10.19 -15.21
N GLY A 10 -6.83 -10.93 -14.18
CA GLY A 10 -5.47 -10.89 -13.63
C GLY A 10 -5.12 -9.56 -12.93
N LEU A 11 -6.13 -8.78 -12.53
CA LEU A 11 -5.92 -7.51 -11.85
C LEU A 11 -5.84 -7.70 -10.34
N MET A 12 -4.97 -6.92 -9.68
CA MET A 12 -4.90 -6.86 -8.22
C MET A 12 -5.95 -5.91 -7.64
N TYR A 13 -6.26 -6.08 -6.35
CA TYR A 13 -7.07 -5.13 -5.60
C TYR A 13 -6.23 -4.38 -4.55
N LEU A 14 -6.31 -3.06 -4.52
CA LEU A 14 -5.76 -2.23 -3.45
C LEU A 14 -6.90 -1.66 -2.63
N ASP A 15 -6.98 -2.03 -1.36
CA ASP A 15 -7.88 -1.44 -0.40
C ASP A 15 -7.30 -0.13 0.14
N SER A 16 -8.04 0.97 0.05
CA SER A 16 -7.62 2.28 0.57
C SER A 16 -7.61 2.36 2.10
N GLY A 17 -8.16 1.37 2.81
CA GLY A 17 -8.22 1.34 4.28
C GLY A 17 -9.10 2.45 4.88
N SER A 18 -9.99 3.04 4.08
CA SER A 18 -10.90 4.11 4.50
C SER A 18 -11.92 3.68 5.55
N THR A 19 -12.11 2.37 5.71
CA THR A 19 -12.92 1.77 6.78
C THR A 19 -12.20 0.58 7.39
N THR A 20 -12.23 0.47 8.72
CA THR A 20 -11.72 -0.70 9.46
C THR A 20 -12.61 -1.93 9.29
N ARG A 21 -13.81 -1.78 8.73
CA ARG A 21 -14.78 -2.86 8.48
C ARG A 21 -14.71 -3.39 7.05
N SER A 22 -13.61 -3.15 6.32
CA SER A 22 -13.48 -3.67 4.96
C SER A 22 -13.53 -5.20 4.95
N ILE A 23 -14.45 -5.75 4.16
CA ILE A 23 -14.54 -7.19 3.88
C ILE A 23 -13.62 -7.61 2.73
N ALA A 24 -13.03 -6.65 2.01
CA ALA A 24 -12.26 -6.93 0.81
C ALA A 24 -11.07 -7.87 1.05
N PRO A 25 -10.30 -7.76 2.16
CA PRO A 25 -9.24 -8.72 2.45
C PRO A 25 -9.75 -10.16 2.65
N ALA A 26 -10.92 -10.36 3.25
CA ALA A 26 -11.47 -11.71 3.45
C ALA A 26 -11.90 -12.32 2.11
N VAL A 27 -12.66 -11.58 1.31
CA VAL A 27 -13.10 -12.03 -0.01
C VAL A 27 -11.92 -12.22 -0.97
N ALA A 28 -10.90 -11.35 -0.93
CA ALA A 28 -9.71 -11.50 -1.77
C ALA A 28 -8.94 -12.79 -1.46
N ARG A 29 -8.87 -13.20 -0.18
CA ARG A 29 -8.28 -14.47 0.21
C ARG A 29 -9.07 -15.66 -0.31
N GLU A 30 -10.39 -15.65 -0.17
CA GLU A 30 -11.27 -16.72 -0.69
C GLU A 30 -11.10 -16.90 -2.21
N LEU A 31 -10.94 -15.80 -2.95
CA LEU A 31 -10.73 -15.80 -4.39
C LEU A 31 -9.28 -16.10 -4.80
N LYS A 32 -8.36 -16.32 -3.85
CA LYS A 32 -6.90 -16.40 -4.07
C LYS A 32 -6.38 -15.24 -4.92
N MET A 33 -6.97 -14.06 -4.75
CA MET A 33 -6.70 -12.87 -5.52
C MET A 33 -5.49 -12.14 -4.95
N THR A 34 -4.64 -11.59 -5.82
CA THR A 34 -3.55 -10.70 -5.39
C THR A 34 -4.13 -9.39 -4.84
N TYR A 35 -3.80 -9.05 -3.60
CA TYR A 35 -4.31 -7.85 -2.97
C TYR A 35 -3.30 -7.14 -2.07
N ALA A 36 -3.56 -5.87 -1.79
CA ALA A 36 -2.82 -5.04 -0.86
C ALA A 36 -3.76 -4.12 -0.08
N MET A 37 -3.29 -3.58 1.04
CA MET A 37 -4.04 -2.64 1.87
C MET A 37 -3.17 -1.43 2.20
N ALA A 38 -3.71 -0.24 2.00
CA ALA A 38 -3.08 0.99 2.40
C ALA A 38 -2.81 1.00 3.91
N THR A 39 -1.63 1.47 4.27
CA THR A 39 -1.18 1.59 5.66
C THR A 39 -1.74 2.85 6.32
N LEU A 40 -1.80 3.96 5.57
CA LEU A 40 -2.37 5.23 6.00
C LEU A 40 -2.65 6.15 4.79
N THR A 41 -3.54 7.11 4.99
CA THR A 41 -3.75 8.24 4.07
C THR A 41 -2.81 9.38 4.45
N LEU A 42 -2.06 9.89 3.47
CA LEU A 42 -1.04 10.91 3.66
C LEU A 42 -1.63 12.32 3.80
N ASP A 43 -2.75 12.58 3.14
CA ASP A 43 -3.33 13.91 2.97
C ASP A 43 -4.77 14.01 3.48
N GLU A 44 -5.10 13.29 4.56
CA GLU A 44 -6.34 13.49 5.33
C GLU A 44 -6.60 14.98 5.62
N ARG A 45 -5.52 15.73 5.85
CA ARG A 45 -5.49 17.18 5.78
C ARG A 45 -4.48 17.60 4.73
N ALA A 46 -4.93 18.32 3.72
CA ALA A 46 -4.11 18.81 2.61
C ALA A 46 -3.24 20.03 3.03
N SER A 47 -2.39 19.84 4.04
CA SER A 47 -1.43 20.85 4.51
C SER A 47 -0.02 20.27 4.50
N ARG A 48 0.99 21.11 4.20
CA ARG A 48 2.40 20.69 4.15
C ARG A 48 2.83 20.00 5.45
N LYS A 49 2.48 20.60 6.59
CA LYS A 49 2.84 20.12 7.93
C LYS A 49 2.21 18.75 8.24
N ASP A 50 0.93 18.56 7.91
CA ASP A 50 0.23 17.31 8.21
C ASP A 50 0.73 16.17 7.32
N ILE A 51 0.98 16.44 6.03
CA ILE A 51 1.53 15.47 5.09
C ILE A 51 2.95 15.04 5.50
N ASP A 52 3.82 15.99 5.86
CA ASP A 52 5.17 15.69 6.32
C ASP A 52 5.17 14.82 7.59
N ARG A 53 4.24 15.07 8.52
CA ARG A 53 4.05 14.22 9.70
C ARG A 53 3.62 12.80 9.31
N LYS A 54 2.73 12.66 8.33
CA LYS A 54 2.27 11.35 7.84
C LYS A 54 3.37 10.58 7.11
N PHE A 55 4.29 11.25 6.40
CA PHE A 55 5.50 10.59 5.87
C PHE A 55 6.37 10.01 6.98
N GLY A 56 6.62 10.77 8.04
CA GLY A 56 7.35 10.26 9.20
C GLY A 56 6.67 9.03 9.82
N GLU A 57 5.34 9.01 9.85
CA GLU A 57 4.58 7.84 10.30
C GLU A 57 4.71 6.65 9.35
N LEU A 58 4.62 6.88 8.03
CA LEU A 58 4.75 5.86 7.00
C LEU A 58 6.13 5.20 7.07
N GLU A 59 7.20 6.00 7.20
CA GLU A 59 8.57 5.51 7.38
C GLU A 59 8.72 4.67 8.65
N ARG A 60 8.16 5.11 9.79
CA ARG A 60 8.19 4.32 11.03
C ARG A 60 7.47 2.98 10.86
N ARG A 61 6.34 2.95 10.16
CA ARG A 61 5.61 1.71 9.88
C ARG A 61 6.40 0.80 8.93
N ALA A 62 6.99 1.36 7.87
CA ALA A 62 7.83 0.64 6.93
C ALA A 62 9.06 -0.01 7.61
N ARG A 63 9.71 0.67 8.56
CA ARG A 63 10.82 0.06 9.32
C ARG A 63 10.39 -1.17 10.12
N ARG A 64 9.23 -1.09 10.79
CA ARG A 64 8.71 -2.18 11.63
C ARG A 64 8.18 -3.34 10.80
N GLN A 65 7.50 -3.06 9.70
CA GLN A 65 6.75 -4.05 8.90
C GLN A 65 7.46 -4.43 7.60
N LYS A 66 8.69 -3.93 7.38
CA LYS A 66 9.51 -4.06 6.15
C LYS A 66 8.92 -3.42 4.89
N GLN A 67 7.65 -3.05 4.91
CA GLN A 67 6.93 -2.35 3.84
C GLN A 67 5.82 -1.49 4.42
N ALA A 68 5.40 -0.44 3.70
CA ALA A 68 4.20 0.33 3.99
C ALA A 68 3.67 0.98 2.71
N ILE A 69 2.36 1.16 2.63
CA ILE A 69 1.67 1.75 1.48
C ILE A 69 0.97 3.04 1.95
N GLY A 70 1.39 4.18 1.41
CA GLY A 70 0.71 5.46 1.62
C GLY A 70 -0.19 5.78 0.43
N ILE A 71 -1.41 6.27 0.67
CA ILE A 71 -2.29 6.79 -0.37
C ILE A 71 -2.48 8.30 -0.22
N ALA A 72 -2.66 9.00 -1.35
CA ALA A 72 -2.92 10.43 -1.40
C ALA A 72 -3.85 10.76 -2.56
N SER A 73 -4.59 11.85 -2.42
CA SER A 73 -5.35 12.47 -3.50
C SER A 73 -4.46 13.41 -4.33
N PRO A 74 -4.84 13.74 -5.59
CA PRO A 74 -4.02 14.55 -6.48
C PRO A 74 -4.11 16.07 -6.17
N TYR A 75 -4.02 16.46 -4.90
CA TYR A 75 -3.93 17.88 -4.54
C TYR A 75 -2.54 18.43 -4.91
N PRO A 76 -2.43 19.69 -5.39
CA PRO A 76 -1.14 20.28 -5.73
C PRO A 76 -0.10 20.18 -4.61
N VAL A 77 -0.53 20.42 -3.36
CA VAL A 77 0.33 20.28 -2.19
C VAL A 77 0.77 18.83 -1.97
N SER A 78 -0.12 17.84 -2.11
CA SER A 78 0.19 16.42 -1.95
C SER A 78 1.25 15.98 -2.97
N LEU A 79 1.05 16.33 -4.24
CA LEU A 79 2.00 16.00 -5.32
C LEU A 79 3.38 16.62 -5.06
N GLU A 80 3.43 17.90 -4.70
CA GLU A 80 4.68 18.59 -4.39
C GLU A 80 5.42 17.94 -3.20
N ARG A 81 4.69 17.61 -2.13
CA ARG A 81 5.28 16.96 -0.95
C ARG A 81 5.79 15.55 -1.26
N ILE A 82 5.05 14.74 -2.02
CA ILE A 82 5.47 13.41 -2.46
C ILE A 82 6.74 13.49 -3.32
N ALA A 83 6.79 14.39 -4.29
CA ALA A 83 7.97 14.58 -5.14
C ALA A 83 9.22 14.98 -4.33
N ASN A 84 9.05 15.86 -3.33
CA ASN A 84 10.15 16.25 -2.45
C ASN A 84 10.62 15.12 -1.53
N TRP A 85 9.69 14.40 -0.93
CA TRP A 85 9.98 13.30 -0.01
C TRP A 85 10.68 12.12 -0.72
N THR A 86 10.18 11.73 -1.90
CA THR A 86 10.74 10.61 -2.69
C THR A 86 12.20 10.83 -3.12
N ARG A 87 12.62 12.08 -3.36
CA ARG A 87 14.03 12.40 -3.66
C ARG A 87 14.99 12.08 -2.50
N GLN A 88 14.49 12.12 -1.27
CA GLN A 88 15.30 11.87 -0.06
C GLN A 88 15.16 10.42 0.46
N LEU A 89 14.33 9.59 -0.18
CA LEU A 89 13.93 8.30 0.35
C LEU A 89 15.10 7.33 0.54
N ARG A 90 16.00 7.27 -0.45
CA ARG A 90 17.18 6.39 -0.41
C ARG A 90 18.14 6.75 0.73
N ALA A 91 18.37 8.05 0.95
CA ALA A 91 19.20 8.54 2.05
C ALA A 91 18.63 8.17 3.43
N ARG A 92 17.31 7.97 3.51
CA ARG A 92 16.61 7.49 4.72
C ARG A 92 16.57 5.96 4.84
N GLY A 93 17.11 5.23 3.87
CA GLY A 93 17.17 3.76 3.87
C GLY A 93 15.90 3.07 3.34
N PHE A 94 15.14 3.73 2.48
CA PHE A 94 13.96 3.14 1.84
C PHE A 94 14.06 3.20 0.31
N VAL A 95 13.37 2.27 -0.35
CA VAL A 95 13.20 2.25 -1.81
C VAL A 95 11.72 2.35 -2.13
N LEU A 96 11.38 3.15 -3.14
CA LEU A 96 10.03 3.21 -3.67
C LEU A 96 9.80 2.00 -4.58
N ALA A 97 8.72 1.28 -4.38
CA ALA A 97 8.33 0.12 -5.17
C ALA A 97 6.95 0.32 -5.79
N PRO A 98 6.67 -0.29 -6.95
CA PRO A 98 5.30 -0.36 -7.45
C PRO A 98 4.42 -1.14 -6.47
N VAL A 99 3.14 -0.76 -6.33
CA VAL A 99 2.23 -1.39 -5.35
C VAL A 99 2.02 -2.88 -5.62
N SER A 100 2.15 -3.32 -6.88
CA SER A 100 2.11 -4.73 -7.28
C SER A 100 3.25 -5.58 -6.71
N ALA A 101 4.36 -4.97 -6.28
CA ALA A 101 5.44 -5.65 -5.57
C ALA A 101 5.20 -5.73 -4.05
N LEU A 102 4.22 -4.96 -3.53
CA LEU A 102 3.88 -4.87 -2.10
C LEU A 102 2.59 -5.65 -1.80
N THR A 103 2.38 -6.75 -2.50
CA THR A 103 1.17 -7.56 -2.41
C THR A 103 1.32 -8.64 -1.36
N ARG A 104 0.21 -8.95 -0.71
CA ARG A 104 0.07 -10.24 -0.01
C ARG A 104 -0.46 -11.22 -1.03
N ASN A 105 0.29 -12.29 -1.24
CA ASN A 105 -0.16 -13.43 -2.00
C ASN A 105 -0.06 -14.63 -1.09
N ASP A 106 -1.18 -15.07 -0.53
CA ASP A 106 -1.19 -16.28 0.30
C ASP A 106 -0.91 -17.53 -0.58
N ALA A 107 -1.03 -17.44 -1.92
CA ALA A 107 -0.54 -18.48 -2.83
C ALA A 107 1.00 -18.54 -2.93
N ALA A 108 1.72 -17.45 -2.65
CA ALA A 108 3.18 -17.44 -2.59
C ALA A 108 3.72 -17.99 -1.25
N ALA A 109 2.90 -17.95 -0.18
CA ALA A 109 3.25 -18.58 1.09
C ALA A 109 3.32 -20.11 0.97
N ASP A 110 2.46 -20.73 0.16
CA ASP A 110 2.52 -22.17 -0.15
C ASP A 110 3.69 -22.54 -1.07
N ALA A 111 4.07 -21.66 -2.01
CA ALA A 111 5.19 -21.90 -2.92
C ALA A 111 6.58 -21.82 -2.24
N THR A 112 6.67 -21.19 -1.07
CA THR A 112 7.93 -21.08 -0.30
C THR A 112 8.10 -22.24 0.70
N ALA A 113 7.03 -23.00 0.97
CA ALA A 113 7.06 -24.22 1.78
C ALA A 113 7.28 -25.51 0.96
N ALA A 114 7.26 -25.41 -0.38
CA ALA A 114 7.42 -26.52 -1.31
C ALA A 114 8.67 -26.33 -2.19
N LYS A 115 9.85 -26.39 -1.58
CA LYS A 115 11.09 -26.75 -2.28
C LYS A 115 11.90 -27.68 -1.36
N PRO A 116 12.36 -28.85 -1.85
CA PRO A 116 13.03 -29.86 -1.04
C PRO A 116 14.38 -29.38 -0.50
#